data_AF-A0A178ILV0-F1
#
_entry.id   AF-A0A178ILV0-F1
#
_cell.length_a   1.000
_cell.length_b   1.000
_cell.length_c   1.000
_cell.angle_alpha   90.00
_cell.angle_beta   90.00
_cell.angle_gamma   90.00
#
_symmetry.space_group_name_H-M   'P 1'
#
loop_
_entity.id
_entity.type
_entity.pdbx_description
1 polymer ?
#
loop_
_entity_poly.entity_id
_entity_poly.type
_entity_poly.pdbx_seq_one_letter_code
_entity_poly.pdbx_strand_id
1 'polypeptide(L)'
;MNDNRGLGGFITSTLAAQGYEVGVGPLTMMPVRTQLIVQYRDSWTWDFKDHMTALEITVLDARTEQQIARADYSNPASMSRHPSEVAERLVKQLFAPSTGEMK
;
A
#
# COMPACT_ATOMS: atom_id res chain seq x y z
N MET A 1 3.76 11.96 -7.86
CA MET A 1 2.75 11.12 -7.17
C MET A 1 1.79 12.07 -6.49
N ASN A 2 0.52 12.05 -6.87
CA ASN A 2 -0.47 12.95 -6.31
C ASN A 2 -1.15 12.26 -5.13
N ASP A 3 -0.68 12.51 -3.90
CA ASP A 3 -1.32 11.98 -2.67
C ASP A 3 -2.54 12.83 -2.30
N ASN A 4 -3.47 12.98 -3.25
CA ASN A 4 -4.66 13.80 -3.07
C ASN A 4 -5.63 13.25 -2.01
N ARG A 5 -5.37 12.05 -1.47
CA ARG A 5 -6.27 11.32 -0.58
C ARG A 5 -5.60 10.75 0.67
N GLY A 6 -4.36 11.17 0.96
CA GLY A 6 -3.62 10.83 2.18
C GLY A 6 -3.23 9.37 2.33
N LEU A 7 -3.24 8.59 1.23
CA LEU A 7 -2.92 7.16 1.24
C LEU A 7 -1.48 6.91 1.66
N GLY A 8 -0.55 7.76 1.20
CA GLY A 8 0.84 7.69 1.64
C GLY A 8 0.95 7.85 3.16
N GLY A 9 0.21 8.81 3.73
CA GLY A 9 0.12 9.02 5.17
C GLY A 9 -0.44 7.82 5.94
N PHE A 10 -1.50 7.18 5.45
CA PHE A 10 -2.08 6.01 6.11
C PHE A 10 -1.15 4.79 6.05
N ILE A 11 -0.55 4.52 4.91
CA ILE A 11 0.38 3.39 4.74
C ILE A 11 1.59 3.59 5.67
N THR A 12 2.18 4.79 5.68
CA THR A 12 3.34 5.09 6.54
C THR A 12 3.02 5.03 8.02
N SER A 13 1.88 5.59 8.44
CA SER A 13 1.42 5.50 9.84
C SER A 13 1.22 4.05 10.27
N THR A 14 0.66 3.21 9.38
CA THR A 14 0.43 1.79 9.68
C THR A 14 1.76 1.02 9.78
N LEU A 15 2.70 1.26 8.86
CA LEU A 15 4.03 0.64 8.90
C LEU A 15 4.83 1.08 10.14
N ALA A 16 4.79 2.36 10.49
CA ALA A 16 5.42 2.86 11.71
C ALA A 16 4.80 2.21 12.96
N ALA A 17 3.48 1.99 12.98
CA ALA A 17 2.80 1.28 14.06
C ALA A 17 3.20 -0.21 14.17
N GLN A 18 3.74 -0.81 13.11
CA GLN A 18 4.35 -2.15 13.14
C GLN A 18 5.83 -2.14 13.55
N GLY A 19 6.41 -0.96 13.84
CA GLY A 19 7.79 -0.81 14.33
C GLY A 19 8.84 -0.52 13.27
N TYR A 20 8.44 -0.23 12.02
CA TYR A 20 9.38 0.12 10.96
C TYR A 20 9.79 1.60 11.01
N GLU A 21 11.05 1.90 10.68
CA GLU A 21 11.49 3.26 10.33
C GLU A 21 11.07 3.54 8.88
N VAL A 22 10.17 4.51 8.68
CA VAL A 22 9.55 4.78 7.36
C VAL A 22 9.84 6.22 6.94
N GLY A 23 10.18 6.40 5.67
CA GLY A 23 10.28 7.70 5.02
C GLY A 23 9.39 7.78 3.79
N VAL A 24 8.91 8.99 3.47
CA VAL A 24 8.13 9.27 2.26
C VAL A 24 8.88 10.28 1.40
N GLY A 25 9.01 9.99 0.11
CA GLY A 25 9.64 10.89 -0.82
C GLY A 25 9.86 10.26 -2.19
N PRO A 26 10.35 11.03 -3.17
CA PRO A 26 10.76 10.49 -4.45
C PRO A 26 11.92 9.51 -4.27
N LEU A 27 12.00 8.49 -5.12
CA LEU A 27 13.08 7.49 -5.09
C LEU A 27 14.48 8.11 -5.22
N THR A 28 14.58 9.28 -5.87
CA THR A 28 15.84 10.05 -5.99
C THR A 28 16.36 10.59 -4.66
N MET A 29 15.53 10.63 -3.62
CA MET A 29 15.91 11.04 -2.26
C MET A 29 15.95 9.86 -1.28
N MET A 30 15.93 8.63 -1.79
CA MET A 30 15.99 7.42 -0.97
C MET A 30 17.32 7.35 -0.18
N PRO A 31 17.28 7.22 1.16
CA PRO A 31 18.49 7.02 1.95
C PRO A 31 19.22 5.74 1.55
N VAL A 32 20.56 5.77 1.59
CA VAL A 32 21.42 4.62 1.23
C VAL A 32 21.16 3.39 2.11
N ARG A 33 20.69 3.58 3.35
CA ARG A 33 20.37 2.50 4.29
C ARG A 33 18.98 1.89 4.11
N THR A 34 18.21 2.32 3.11
CA THR A 34 16.87 1.78 2.83
C THR A 34 16.98 0.29 2.49
N GLN A 35 16.18 -0.53 3.16
CA GLN A 35 16.15 -1.98 2.94
C GLN A 35 15.00 -2.39 2.01
N LEU A 36 13.85 -1.74 2.17
CA LEU A 36 12.63 -2.05 1.45
C LEU A 36 12.04 -0.79 0.84
N ILE A 37 11.47 -0.93 -0.36
CA ILE A 37 10.72 0.12 -1.05
C ILE A 37 9.26 -0.30 -1.05
N VAL A 38 8.39 0.55 -0.51
CA VAL A 38 6.93 0.35 -0.56
C VAL A 38 6.36 1.27 -1.63
N GLN A 39 5.69 0.67 -2.61
CA GLN A 39 4.98 1.39 -3.67
C GLN A 39 3.50 1.09 -3.56
N TYR A 40 2.67 2.03 -3.97
CA TYR A 40 1.24 1.80 -4.07
C TYR A 40 0.67 2.39 -5.37
N ARG A 41 -0.42 1.79 -5.82
CA ARG A 41 -1.21 2.24 -6.96
C ARG A 41 -2.68 2.16 -6.62
N ASP A 42 -3.36 3.27 -6.78
CA ASP A 42 -4.77 3.43 -6.46
C ASP A 42 -5.62 3.74 -7.70
N SER A 43 -6.84 3.22 -7.70
CA SER A 43 -7.86 3.49 -8.72
C SER A 43 -9.13 4.00 -8.06
N TRP A 44 -9.68 5.07 -8.62
CA TRP A 44 -10.87 5.74 -8.11
C TRP A 44 -11.86 5.97 -9.23
N THR A 45 -13.14 5.93 -8.86
CA THR A 45 -14.26 6.20 -9.78
C THR A 45 -15.14 7.28 -9.19
N TRP A 46 -15.67 8.15 -10.05
CA TRP A 46 -16.43 9.34 -9.67
C TRP A 46 -17.91 9.30 -10.13
N ASP A 47 -18.44 8.13 -10.46
CA ASP A 47 -19.74 8.07 -11.16
C ASP A 47 -20.94 8.46 -10.27
N PHE A 48 -20.84 8.40 -8.93
CA PHE A 48 -21.91 8.81 -7.99
C PHE A 48 -21.42 9.30 -6.61
N LYS A 49 -20.25 8.82 -6.17
CA LYS A 49 -19.52 9.24 -4.96
C LYS A 49 -18.04 8.94 -5.24
N ASP A 50 -17.11 9.80 -4.80
CA ASP A 50 -15.68 9.50 -4.93
C ASP A 50 -15.35 8.27 -4.08
N HIS A 51 -15.07 7.14 -4.74
CA HIS A 51 -14.76 5.89 -4.06
C HIS A 51 -13.61 5.16 -4.71
N MET A 52 -12.81 4.51 -3.87
CA MET A 52 -11.72 3.66 -4.27
C MET A 52 -12.28 2.35 -4.83
N THR A 53 -11.88 2.01 -6.05
CA THR A 53 -12.24 0.75 -6.73
C THR A 53 -11.13 -0.29 -6.62
N ALA A 54 -9.88 0.17 -6.54
CA ALA A 54 -8.74 -0.70 -6.28
C ALA A 54 -7.61 0.02 -5.53
N LEU A 55 -6.86 -0.74 -4.74
CA LEU A 55 -5.57 -0.35 -4.16
C LEU A 55 -4.63 -1.54 -4.19
N GLU A 56 -3.44 -1.34 -4.72
CA GLU A 56 -2.35 -2.32 -4.74
C GLU A 56 -1.17 -1.75 -3.97
N ILE A 57 -0.60 -2.54 -3.06
CA ILE A 57 0.63 -2.22 -2.33
C ILE A 57 1.66 -3.30 -2.66
N THR A 58 2.83 -2.86 -3.10
CA THR A 58 3.95 -3.72 -3.50
C THR A 58 5.16 -3.38 -2.65
N VAL A 59 5.84 -4.42 -2.15
CA VAL A 59 7.09 -4.30 -1.40
C VAL A 59 8.21 -4.88 -2.24
N LEU A 60 9.24 -4.07 -2.45
CA LEU A 60 10.43 -4.41 -3.22
C LEU A 60 11.64 -4.41 -2.29
N ASP A 61 12.58 -5.33 -2.51
CA ASP A 61 13.91 -5.24 -1.91
C ASP A 61 14.69 -4.07 -2.56
N ALA A 62 15.22 -3.16 -1.75
CA ALA A 62 15.83 -1.93 -2.25
C ALA A 62 17.16 -2.15 -2.99
N ARG A 63 17.80 -3.31 -2.84
CA ARG A 63 19.10 -3.63 -3.46
C ARG A 63 18.93 -4.33 -4.80
N THR A 64 17.95 -5.23 -4.88
CA THR A 64 17.73 -6.12 -6.03
C THR A 64 16.54 -5.68 -6.88
N GLU A 65 15.72 -4.76 -6.36
CA GLU A 65 14.45 -4.32 -6.97
C GLU A 65 13.43 -5.46 -7.16
N GLN A 66 13.66 -6.61 -6.53
CA GLN A 66 12.76 -7.75 -6.61
C GLN A 66 11.54 -7.54 -5.71
N GLN A 67 10.36 -7.87 -6.23
CA GLN A 67 9.14 -7.89 -5.44
C GLN A 67 9.21 -9.04 -4.42
N ILE A 68 9.11 -8.70 -3.14
CA ILE A 68 9.11 -9.68 -2.05
C ILE A 68 7.71 -9.90 -1.45
N ALA A 69 6.82 -8.91 -1.60
CA ALA A 69 5.44 -9.03 -1.14
C ALA A 69 4.51 -8.13 -1.97
N ARG A 70 3.24 -8.51 -2.00
CA ARG A 70 2.17 -7.78 -2.68
C ARG A 70 0.85 -8.03 -1.94
N ALA A 71 0.07 -6.97 -1.77
CA ALA A 71 -1.30 -7.05 -1.27
C ALA A 71 -2.18 -6.15 -2.13
N ASP A 72 -3.35 -6.64 -2.50
CA ASP A 72 -4.29 -5.86 -3.30
C ASP A 72 -5.72 -5.96 -2.77
N TYR A 73 -6.45 -4.89 -3.05
CA TYR A 73 -7.85 -4.73 -2.79
C TYR A 73 -8.51 -4.36 -4.12
N SER A 74 -9.53 -5.11 -4.49
CA SER A 74 -10.47 -4.73 -5.54
C SER A 74 -11.88 -4.91 -5.03
N ASN A 75 -12.78 -4.01 -5.40
CA ASN A 75 -14.18 -4.15 -5.02
C ASN A 75 -15.10 -3.63 -6.12
N PRO A 76 -16.14 -4.39 -6.51
CA PRO A 76 -17.23 -3.80 -7.28
C PRO A 76 -17.87 -2.65 -6.49
N ALA A 77 -18.21 -1.58 -7.21
CA ALA A 77 -18.56 -0.23 -6.73
C ALA A 77 -19.60 -0.11 -5.59
N SER A 78 -20.27 -1.19 -5.20
CA SER A 78 -21.40 -1.21 -4.27
C SER A 78 -21.03 -1.21 -2.77
N MET A 79 -19.76 -1.39 -2.39
CA MET A 79 -19.33 -1.35 -0.98
C MET A 79 -18.11 -0.44 -0.79
N SER A 80 -18.34 0.87 -0.65
CA SER A 80 -17.27 1.82 -0.34
C SER A 80 -16.75 1.61 1.08
N ARG A 81 -15.49 1.16 1.21
CA ARG A 81 -14.75 1.13 2.48
C ARG A 81 -13.96 2.42 2.65
N HIS A 82 -13.69 2.80 3.89
CA HIS A 82 -12.85 3.97 4.14
C HIS A 82 -11.40 3.69 3.70
N PRO A 83 -10.70 4.63 3.03
CA PRO A 83 -9.37 4.38 2.47
C PRO A 83 -8.32 3.95 3.51
N SER A 84 -8.40 4.51 4.73
CA SER A 84 -7.52 4.12 5.83
C SER A 84 -7.72 2.67 6.26
N GLU A 85 -8.96 2.17 6.28
CA GLU A 85 -9.26 0.77 6.62
C GLU A 85 -8.71 -0.18 5.55
N VAL A 86 -8.80 0.21 4.28
CA VAL A 86 -8.23 -0.57 3.17
C VAL A 86 -6.71 -0.61 3.29
N ALA A 87 -6.06 0.54 3.50
CA ALA A 87 -4.61 0.62 3.68
C ALA A 87 -4.13 -0.22 4.88
N GLU A 88 -4.80 -0.10 6.03
CA GLU A 88 -4.47 -0.87 7.24
C GLU A 88 -4.59 -2.38 6.99
N ARG A 89 -5.67 -2.81 6.34
CA ARG A 89 -5.89 -4.21 5.98
C ARG A 89 -4.78 -4.73 5.06
N LEU A 90 -4.45 -4.00 4.00
CA LEU A 90 -3.44 -4.44 3.04
C LEU A 90 -2.05 -4.50 3.67
N VAL A 91 -1.68 -3.50 4.48
CA VAL A 91 -0.41 -3.52 5.21
C VAL A 91 -0.34 -4.72 6.16
N LYS A 92 -1.42 -5.03 6.90
CA LYS A 92 -1.47 -6.22 7.75
C LYS A 92 -1.35 -7.53 6.94
N GLN A 93 -1.91 -7.60 5.74
CA GLN A 93 -1.78 -8.77 4.86
C GLN A 93 -0.34 -9.01 4.39
N LEU A 94 0.47 -7.95 4.23
CA LEU A 94 1.89 -8.11 3.89
C LEU A 94 2.68 -8.85 4.97
N PHE A 95 2.22 -8.81 6.23
CA PHE A 95 2.86 -9.47 7.37
C PHE A 95 2.20 -10.78 7.78
N ALA A 96 0.98 -11.04 7.29
CA ALA A 96 0.36 -12.34 7.50
C ALA A 96 1.20 -13.39 6.77
N PRO A 97 1.47 -14.57 7.38
CA PRO A 97 2.09 -15.67 6.65
C PRO A 97 1.27 -15.90 5.39
N SER A 98 1.93 -15.94 4.24
CA SER A 98 1.29 -16.16 2.94
C SER A 98 0.42 -17.40 3.07
N THR A 99 -0.89 -17.20 3.28
CA THR A 99 -1.86 -18.26 3.12
C THR A 99 -1.91 -18.42 1.61
N GLY A 100 -1.01 -19.26 1.11
CA GLY A 100 -1.07 -19.72 -0.27
C GLY A 100 -2.50 -20.15 -0.50
N GLU A 101 -3.13 -19.56 -1.51
CA GLU A 101 -4.36 -20.11 -2.04
C GLU A 101 -4.10 -21.58 -2.38
N MET A 102 -4.60 -22.47 -1.53
CA MET A 102 -4.93 -23.81 -1.95
C MET A 102 -6.05 -23.66 -2.97
N LYS A 103 -5.68 -23.69 -4.25
CA LYS A 103 -6.61 -24.00 -5.33
C LYS A 103 -5.90 -24.72 -6.47
#